data_AF-A0AAF0V9B8-F1
#
_entry.id   AF-A0AAF0V9B8-F1
#
_cell.length_a   1.000
_cell.length_b   1.000
_cell.length_c   1.000
_cell.angle_alpha   90.00
_cell.angle_beta   90.00
_cell.angle_gamma   90.00
#
_symmetry.space_group_name_H-M   'P 1'
#
loop_
_entity.id
_entity.type
_entity.pdbx_description
1 polymer ?
#
loop_
_entity_poly.entity_id
_entity_poly.type
_entity_poly.pdbx_seq_one_letter_code
_entity_poly.pdbx_strand_id
1 'polypeptide(L)' 'MPVHIADLLSCWMRRGGSKTQKKWWNLVPSCIWWSIWRERNNRCFKNITNPMQKVKESCINTLFLVYRRGYR' A
#
# COMPACT_ATOMS: atom_id res chain seq x y z
N MET A 1 10.77 -17.24 -3.45
CA MET A 1 9.60 -16.33 -3.52
C MET A 1 8.69 -16.69 -2.35
N PRO A 2 8.25 -15.75 -1.50
CA PRO A 2 7.42 -16.09 -0.33
C PRO A 2 6.10 -16.73 -0.79
N VAL A 3 5.71 -17.83 -0.14
CA VAL A 3 4.53 -18.63 -0.51
C VAL A 3 3.26 -17.99 0.07
N HIS A 4 3.36 -17.37 1.25
CA HIS A 4 2.23 -16.70 1.90
C HIS A 4 2.42 -15.19 1.98
N ILE A 5 1.30 -14.46 2.00
CA ILE A 5 1.29 -13.01 2.22
C ILE A 5 1.92 -12.67 3.57
N ALA A 6 1.73 -13.51 4.60
CA ALA A 6 2.37 -13.36 5.90
C ALA A 6 3.90 -13.41 5.80
N ASP A 7 4.46 -14.33 4.99
CA ASP A 7 5.90 -14.42 4.77
C ASP A 7 6.43 -13.17 4.07
N LEU A 8 5.72 -12.69 3.05
CA LEU A 8 6.06 -11.46 2.34
C LEU A 8 6.05 -10.24 3.28
N LEU A 9 5.03 -10.11 4.12
CA LEU A 9 4.93 -9.06 5.13
C LEU A 9 6.05 -9.17 6.16
N SER A 10 6.40 -10.37 6.61
CA SER A 10 7.52 -10.58 7.54
C SER A 10 8.85 -10.13 6.96
N CYS A 11 9.11 -10.43 5.68
CA CYS A 11 10.29 -9.96 4.95
C CYS A 11 10.29 -8.43 4.78
N TRP A 12 9.13 -7.85 4.50
CA TRP A 12 8.96 -6.40 4.40
C TRP A 12 9.32 -5.71 5.73
N MET A 13 8.73 -6.16 6.83
CA MET A 13 8.90 -5.57 8.16
C MET A 13 10.34 -5.69 8.68
N ARG A 14 11.07 -6.76 8.31
CA ARG A 14 12.49 -6.95 8.66
C ARG A 14 13.44 -5.94 8.02
N ARG A 15 13.07 -5.34 6.88
CA ARG A 15 13.91 -4.38 6.15
C ARG A 15 13.74 -2.92 6.58
N GLY A 16 12.75 -2.60 7.42
CA GLY A 16 12.55 -1.24 7.89
C GLY A 16 13.71 -0.76 8.76
N GLY A 17 14.39 0.31 8.35
CA GLY A 17 15.57 0.88 9.01
C GLY A 17 15.28 1.56 10.35
N SER A 18 15.67 2.83 10.51
CA SER A 18 15.55 3.57 11.79
C SER A 18 14.10 3.60 12.31
N LYS A 19 13.89 3.91 13.61
CA LYS A 19 12.55 3.98 14.23
C LYS A 19 11.56 4.84 13.43
N THR A 20 12.02 5.97 12.88
CA THR A 20 11.22 6.86 12.02
C THR A 20 10.95 6.25 10.65
N GLN A 21 11.92 5.52 10.08
CA GLN A 21 11.71 4.83 8.81
C GLN A 21 10.69 3.69 8.95
N LYS A 22 10.80 2.90 10.03
CA LYS A 22 9.89 1.79 10.31
C LYS A 22 8.43 2.25 10.42
N LYS A 23 8.21 3.45 10.96
CA LYS A 23 6.89 4.08 11.10
C LYS A 23 6.15 4.28 9.77
N TRP A 24 6.76 4.86 8.75
CA TRP A 24 6.13 4.99 7.43
C TRP A 24 6.23 3.70 6.61
N TRP A 25 7.28 2.90 6.84
CA TRP A 25 7.47 1.60 6.18
C TRP A 25 6.34 0.61 6.48
N ASN A 26 5.77 0.66 7.68
CA ASN A 26 4.62 -0.16 8.08
C ASN A 26 3.32 0.25 7.37
N LEU A 27 3.23 1.48 6.84
CA LEU A 27 2.04 1.97 6.14
C LEU A 27 1.97 1.48 4.69
N VAL A 28 3.12 1.18 4.09
CA VAL A 28 3.24 0.84 2.66
C VAL A 28 2.40 -0.40 2.28
N PRO A 29 2.46 -1.54 3.00
CA PRO A 29 1.68 -2.71 2.62
C PRO A 29 0.17 -2.46 2.66
N SER A 30 -0.31 -1.73 3.67
CA SER A 30 -1.73 -1.36 3.80
C SER A 30 -2.19 -0.45 2.66
N CYS A 31 -1.34 0.50 2.24
CA CYS A 31 -1.65 1.38 1.11
C CYS A 31 -1.70 0.63 -0.23
N ILE A 32 -0.78 -0.31 -0.45
CA ILE A 32 -0.78 -1.18 -1.63
C ILE A 32 -2.05 -2.03 -1.66
N TRP A 33 -2.37 -2.69 -0.54
CA TRP A 33 -3.57 -3.51 -0.42
C TRP A 33 -4.82 -2.71 -0.71
N TRP A 34 -4.93 -1.52 -0.13
CA TRP A 34 -6.07 -0.62 -0.35
C TRP A 34 -6.21 -0.22 -1.82
N SER A 35 -5.12 0.18 -2.49
CA SER A 35 -5.17 0.54 -3.92
C SER A 35 -5.59 -0.63 -4.81
N ILE A 36 -5.08 -1.84 -4.54
CA ILE A 36 -5.46 -3.05 -5.29
C ILE A 36 -6.94 -3.36 -5.05
N TRP A 37 -7.39 -3.34 -3.80
CA TRP A 37 -8.78 -3.61 -3.44
C TRP A 37 -9.74 -2.64 -4.14
N ARG A 38 -9.43 -1.33 -4.14
CA ARG A 38 -10.26 -0.33 -4.84
C ARG A 38 -10.27 -0.55 -6.34
N GLU A 39 -9.14 -0.88 -6.96
CA GLU A 39 -9.09 -1.15 -8.40
C GLU A 39 -9.92 -2.40 -8.75
N ARG A 40 -9.80 -3.48 -7.97
CA ARG A 40 -10.60 -4.70 -8.18
C ARG A 40 -12.10 -4.41 -8.04
N ASN A 41 -12.49 -3.63 -7.02
CA ASN A 41 -13.88 -3.26 -6.84
C ASN A 41 -14.40 -2.34 -7.95
N ASN A 42 -13.60 -1.38 -8.42
CA ASN A 42 -14.00 -0.53 -9.55
C ASN A 42 -14.21 -1.36 -10.82
N ARG A 43 -13.37 -2.38 -11.06
CA ARG A 43 -13.57 -3.30 -12.19
C ARG A 43 -14.85 -4.13 -12.02
N CYS A 44 -15.04 -4.75 -10.85
CA CYS A 44 -16.20 -5.63 -10.61
C CYS A 44 -17.54 -4.88 -10.59
N PHE A 45 -17.61 -3.72 -9.95
CA PHE A 45 -18.88 -3.02 -9.71
C PHE A 45 -19.17 -1.87 -10.67
N LYS A 46 -18.15 -1.30 -11.30
CA LYS A 46 -18.29 -0.13 -12.19
C LYS A 46 -17.83 -0.41 -13.61
N ASN A 47 -17.25 -1.58 -13.88
CA ASN A 47 -16.62 -1.93 -15.15
C ASN A 47 -15.58 -0.89 -15.62
N ILE A 48 -14.91 -0.22 -14.67
CA ILE A 48 -13.87 0.77 -14.96
C ILE A 48 -12.51 0.12 -14.73
N THR A 49 -11.68 0.12 -15.76
CA THR A 49 -10.26 -0.22 -15.68
C THR A 49 -9.41 1.04 -15.67
N ASN A 50 -8.66 1.25 -14.60
CA ASN A 50 -7.69 2.35 -14.57
C ASN A 50 -6.34 1.89 -15.12
N PRO A 51 -5.61 2.78 -15.82
CA PRO A 51 -4.23 2.50 -16.20
C PRO A 51 -3.37 2.31 -14.96
N MET A 52 -2.35 1.45 -15.07
CA MET A 52 -1.45 1.11 -13.97
C MET A 52 -0.82 2.35 -13.29
N GLN A 53 -0.51 3.39 -14.07
CA GLN A 53 0.03 4.65 -13.55
C GLN A 53 -0.92 5.31 -12.54
N LYS A 54 -2.23 5.36 -12.83
CA LYS A 54 -3.23 5.96 -11.95
C LYS A 54 -3.41 5.16 -10.65
N VAL A 55 -3.29 3.83 -10.71
CA VAL A 55 -3.30 2.97 -9.52
C VAL A 55 -2.07 3.23 -8.63
N LYS A 56 -0.88 3.35 -9.25
CA LYS A 56 0.36 3.69 -8.53
C LYS A 56 0.27 5.08 -7.88
N GLU A 57 -0.18 6.08 -8.63
CA GLU A 57 -0.37 7.44 -8.14
C GLU A 57 -1.33 7.46 -6.94
N SER A 58 -2.45 6.75 -7.03
CA SER A 58 -3.37 6.66 -5.91
C SER A 58 -2.76 5.97 -4.68
N CYS A 59 -1.86 5.00 -4.86
CA CYS A 59 -1.16 4.36 -3.75
C CYS A 59 -0.24 5.37 -3.04
N ILE A 60 0.52 6.14 -3.81
CA ILE A 60 1.43 7.18 -3.27
C ILE A 60 0.63 8.28 -2.56
N ASN A 61 -0.46 8.76 -3.16
CA ASN A 61 -1.32 9.77 -2.56
C ASN A 61 -1.93 9.29 -1.24
N THR A 62 -2.37 8.03 -1.18
CA THR A 62 -2.89 7.43 0.06
C THR A 62 -1.81 7.34 1.12
N LEU A 63 -0.61 6.88 0.76
CA LEU A 63 0.53 6.79 1.67
C LEU A 63 0.91 8.16 2.25
N PHE A 64 1.01 9.19 1.41
CA PHE A 64 1.33 10.55 1.84
C PHE A 64 0.26 11.12 2.78
N LEU A 65 -1.01 10.89 2.47
CA LEU A 65 -2.14 11.35 3.28
C LEU A 65 -2.21 10.64 4.64
N VAL A 66 -2.00 9.33 4.68
CA VAL A 66 -1.98 8.56 5.94
C VAL A 66 -0.77 8.93 6.79
N TYR A 67 0.39 9.11 6.15
CA TYR A 67 1.57 9.65 6.82
C TYR A 67 1.26 11.01 7.46
N ARG A 68 0.75 11.97 6.69
CA ARG A 68 0.43 13.31 7.19
C ARG A 68 -0.63 13.30 8.32
N ARG A 69 -1.59 12.37 8.29
CA ARG A 69 -2.64 12.27 9.32
C ARG A 69 -2.20 11.56 10.61
N GLY A 70 -1.25 10.63 10.54
CA GLY A 70 -0.74 9.90 11.70
C GLY A 70 0.39 10.59 12.46
N TYR A 71 0.86 11.76 12.00
CA TYR A 71 1.99 12.50 12.58
C TYR A 71 1.70 13.99 12.82
N ARG A 72 0.44 14.33 13.14
CA ARG A 72 0.10 15.56 13.87
C ARG A 72 0.04 15.28 15.36
#